data_AF-A0A925YX37-F1
#
_entry.id   AF-A0A925YX37-F1
#
_cell.length_a   1.000
_cell.length_b   1.000
_cell.length_c   1.000
_cell.angle_alpha   90.00
_cell.angle_beta   90.00
_cell.angle_gamma   90.00
#
_symmetry.space_group_name_H-M   'P 1'
#
loop_
_entity.id
_entity.type
_entity.pdbx_description
1 polymer ?
#
loop_
_entity_poly.entity_id
_entity_poly.type
_entity_poly.pdbx_seq_one_letter_code
_entity_poly.pdbx_strand_id
1 'polypeptide(L)' 'MPQNDLLLRALRREPCERTPIWVMRQAGRYLP' A
#
# COMPACT_ATOMS: atom_id res chain seq x y z
N MET A 1 13.09 -8.37 -4.96
CA MET A 1 12.39 -7.86 -3.76
C MET A 1 11.66 -6.58 -4.16
N PRO A 2 10.39 -6.38 -3.79
CA PRO A 2 9.68 -5.14 -4.11
C PRO A 2 10.39 -3.94 -3.44
N GLN A 3 10.52 -2.83 -4.18
CA GLN A 3 11.16 -1.62 -3.66
C GLN A 3 10.32 -0.88 -2.60
N ASN A 4 9.02 -1.19 -2.51
CA ASN A 4 8.11 -0.65 -1.50
C ASN A 4 7.41 -1.80 -0.78
N ASP A 5 7.77 -2.01 0.48
CA ASP A 5 7.30 -3.10 1.34
C ASP A 5 6.48 -2.60 2.54
N LEU A 6 6.16 -1.29 2.59
CA LEU A 6 5.45 -0.66 3.71
C LEU A 6 4.11 -1.34 4.02
N LEU A 7 3.37 -1.76 2.98
CA LEU A 7 2.12 -2.49 3.17
C LEU A 7 2.34 -3.82 3.90
N LEU A 8 3.36 -4.58 3.49
CA LEU A 8 3.66 -5.89 4.08
C LEU A 8 4.15 -5.76 5.53
N ARG A 9 5.01 -4.76 5.79
CA ARG A 9 5.51 -4.44 7.13
C ARG A 9 4.36 -4.04 8.07
N ALA A 10 3.46 -3.18 7.61
CA ALA A 10 2.30 -2.76 8.39
C ALA A 10 1.38 -3.94 8.74
N LEU A 11 1.13 -4.83 7.78
CA LEU A 11 0.33 -6.06 8.01
C LEU A 11 0.98 -7.01 9.03
N ARG A 12 2.31 -7.05 9.08
CA ARG A 12 3.09 -7.83 10.06
C ARG A 12 3.30 -7.10 11.39
N ARG A 13 2.75 -5.89 11.55
CA ARG A 13 2.93 -5.02 12.73
C ARG A 13 4.39 -4.63 12.97
N GLU A 14 5.19 -4.57 11.92
CA GLU A 14 6.57 -4.09 11.97
C GLU A 14 6.59 -2.55 11.92
N PRO A 15 7.64 -1.90 12.47
CA PRO A 15 7.80 -0.45 12.34
C PRO A 15 7.80 -0.05 10.85
N CYS A 16 7.05 0.98 10.49
CA CYS A 16 6.96 1.52 9.12
C CYS A 16 7.27 3.02 9.16
N GLU A 17 8.00 3.54 8.16
CA GLU A 17 8.35 4.97 8.08
C GLU A 17 7.12 5.88 7.97
N ARG A 18 6.07 5.37 7.33
CA ARG A 18 4.78 6.05 7.15
C ARG A 18 3.66 5.02 7.06
N THR A 19 2.43 5.44 7.33
CA THR A 19 1.23 4.61 7.15
C THR A 19 1.02 4.34 5.66
N PRO A 20 0.98 3.07 5.21
CA PRO A 20 0.68 2.74 3.82
C PRO A 20 -0.80 3.00 3.53
N ILE A 21 -1.11 3.44 2.30
CA ILE A 21 -2.47 3.60 1.81
C ILE A 21 -2.69 2.76 0.56
N TRP A 22 -3.91 2.25 0.41
CA TRP A 22 -4.39 1.63 -0.82
C TRP A 22 -5.87 1.97 -0.99
N VAL A 23 -6.32 1.99 -2.24
CA VAL A 23 -7.72 2.25 -2.57
C VAL A 23 -8.29 1.03 -3.27
N MET A 24 -9.40 0.49 -2.74
CA MET A 24 -10.12 -0.58 -3.41
C MET A 24 -10.65 -0.08 -4.75
N ARG A 25 -10.51 -0.89 -5.81
CA ARG A 25 -10.89 -0.50 -7.18
C ARG A 25 -10.20 0.79 -7.65
N GLN A 26 -8.95 1.03 -7.24
CA GLN A 26 -8.17 2.20 -7.68
C GLN A 26 -8.08 2.33 -9.21
N ALA A 27 -8.09 1.21 -9.94
CA ALA A 27 -8.21 1.19 -11.39
C ALA A 27 -9.67 0.91 -11.76
N GLY A 28 -10.36 1.95 -12.20
CA GLY A 28 -11.76 1.87 -12.60
C GLY A 28 -12.07 2.85 -13.72
N ARG A 29 -13.28 2.73 -14.29
CA ARG A 29 -13.75 3.53 -15.43
C ARG A 29 -13.82 5.05 -15.18
N TYR A 30 -13.58 5.49 -13.95
CA TYR A 30 -13.59 6.90 -13.58
C TYR A 30 -12.23 7.58 -13.86
N LEU A 31 -11.15 6.81 -13.98
CA LEU A 31 -9.85 7.33 -14.39
C LEU A 31 -9.82 7.39 -15.93
N PRO A 32 -9.62 8.58 -16.53
CA PRO A 32 -9.50 8.75 -17.97
C PRO A 32 -8.17 8.22 -18.53
#